data_AF-A0A9D0ZNW4-F1
#
_entry.id   AF-A0A9D0ZNW4-F1
#
_cell.length_a   1.000
_cell.length_b   1.000
_cell.length_c   1.000
_cell.angle_alpha   90.00
_cell.angle_beta   90.00
_cell.angle_gamma   90.00
#
_symmetry.space_group_name_H-M   'P 1'
#
loop_
_entity.id
_entity.type
_entity.pdbx_description
1 polymer ?
#
loop_
_entity_poly.entity_id
_entity_poly.type
_entity_poly.pdbx_seq_one_letter_code
_entity_poly.pdbx_strand_id
1 'polypeptide(L)'
;MFSGCHYYHGNGNDTADTARAKAISSVTAQAQEVGANAIIGLDVDYRIYFNPNHAYSSTAVFANGTAVRIERIQEESEADLELPVYPADTSAPLRPTHLRLCGQRAALEMMVYKGEAPRSVLAEIKIKTAYGQEIDLGSAAFGGFSQSNKADERLLASDFSLLASPVPRPAVSAVVKIAGVYDTSEADALQALRVKYGPDAICPYFKDESVWQCVCGTRNALENETCALCARPRDMEKASLTPLNISEAEKLSSAAEICRYISGLGLAKTEAIQKMLEDLQEAAQLEKAYGNNKSSALRVLQDTLAIVNPPERITCPVCGFECTRDYAKARKKCPECGAQIWRED
;
A
#
# COMPACT_ATOMS: atom_id res chain seq x y z
N MET A 1 -41.02 -16.71 13.53
CA MET A 1 -41.73 -17.31 12.37
C MET A 1 -43.04 -16.57 12.25
N PHE A 2 -43.30 -15.97 11.10
CA PHE A 2 -44.46 -15.08 10.89
C PHE A 2 -45.36 -15.66 9.80
N SER A 3 -46.66 -15.47 9.93
CA SER A 3 -47.66 -16.04 9.03
C SER A 3 -48.75 -15.02 8.68
N GLY A 4 -49.10 -14.91 7.40
CA GLY A 4 -50.21 -14.11 6.90
C GLY A 4 -51.22 -14.98 6.18
N CYS A 5 -52.52 -14.72 6.32
CA CYS A 5 -53.59 -15.48 5.67
C CYS A 5 -54.62 -14.56 5.04
N HIS A 6 -54.96 -14.78 3.77
CA HIS A 6 -56.07 -14.10 3.10
C HIS A 6 -56.91 -15.05 2.27
N TYR A 7 -58.22 -14.82 2.29
CA TYR A 7 -59.21 -15.58 1.54
C TYR A 7 -59.65 -14.81 0.29
N TYR A 8 -59.91 -15.53 -0.79
CA TYR A 8 -60.66 -15.00 -1.93
C TYR A 8 -61.72 -16.00 -2.41
N HIS A 9 -62.81 -15.44 -2.94
CA HIS A 9 -63.89 -16.19 -3.59
C HIS A 9 -63.81 -15.86 -5.08
N GLY A 10 -63.74 -16.87 -5.95
CA GLY A 10 -63.43 -16.73 -7.38
C GLY A 10 -64.42 -15.93 -8.25
N ASN A 11 -65.31 -15.12 -7.65
CA ASN A 11 -66.25 -14.25 -8.34
C ASN A 11 -66.05 -12.80 -7.86
N GLY A 12 -65.17 -12.04 -8.53
CA GLY A 12 -64.95 -10.61 -8.27
C GLY A 12 -63.54 -10.12 -8.63
N ASN A 13 -63.25 -8.85 -8.31
CA ASN A 13 -61.94 -8.20 -8.50
C ASN A 13 -60.82 -8.73 -7.57
N ASP A 14 -61.14 -9.63 -6.63
CA ASP A 14 -60.16 -10.27 -5.75
C ASP A 14 -59.70 -11.59 -6.37
N THR A 15 -58.47 -11.59 -6.88
CA THR A 15 -57.85 -12.74 -7.55
C THR A 15 -56.89 -13.46 -6.60
N ALA A 16 -56.39 -14.62 -7.02
CA ALA A 16 -55.32 -15.32 -6.30
C ALA A 16 -54.08 -14.41 -6.08
N ASP A 17 -53.82 -13.50 -7.02
CA ASP A 17 -52.69 -12.57 -6.94
C ASP A 17 -52.93 -11.46 -5.92
N THR A 18 -54.15 -10.92 -5.81
CA THR A 18 -54.47 -9.91 -4.79
C THR A 18 -54.45 -10.53 -3.39
N ALA A 19 -54.96 -11.75 -3.22
CA ALA A 19 -54.90 -12.49 -1.96
C ALA A 19 -53.45 -12.83 -1.57
N ARG A 20 -52.62 -13.24 -2.54
CA ARG A 20 -51.18 -13.46 -2.35
C ARG A 20 -50.47 -12.19 -1.90
N ALA A 21 -50.70 -11.07 -2.59
CA ALA A 21 -50.08 -9.79 -2.25
C ALA A 21 -50.45 -9.35 -0.83
N LYS A 22 -51.72 -9.51 -0.44
CA LYS A 22 -52.19 -9.22 0.93
C LYS A 22 -51.53 -10.14 1.97
N ALA A 23 -51.40 -11.44 1.70
CA ALA A 23 -50.73 -12.38 2.61
C ALA A 23 -49.24 -12.06 2.82
N ILE A 24 -48.51 -11.75 1.75
CA ILE A 24 -47.10 -11.33 1.82
C ILE A 24 -46.96 -9.99 2.54
N SER A 25 -47.86 -9.04 2.29
CA SER A 25 -47.87 -7.75 2.97
C SER A 25 -48.06 -7.89 4.47
N SER A 26 -48.94 -8.82 4.90
CA SER A 26 -49.14 -9.12 6.33
C SER A 26 -47.88 -9.68 7.00
N VAL A 27 -47.18 -10.63 6.36
CA VAL A 27 -45.90 -11.16 6.88
C VAL A 27 -44.82 -10.07 6.90
N THR A 28 -44.80 -9.20 5.89
CA THR A 28 -43.86 -8.07 5.80
C THR A 28 -44.06 -7.08 6.94
N ALA A 29 -45.31 -6.69 7.24
CA ALA A 29 -45.63 -5.80 8.34
C ALA A 29 -45.22 -6.41 9.69
N GLN A 30 -45.54 -7.68 9.93
CA GLN A 30 -45.15 -8.38 11.15
C GLN A 30 -43.61 -8.47 11.31
N ALA A 31 -42.88 -8.70 10.22
CA ALA A 31 -41.41 -8.71 10.24
C ALA A 31 -40.83 -7.32 10.56
N GLN A 32 -41.43 -6.25 10.03
CA GLN A 32 -41.02 -4.87 10.31
C GLN A 32 -41.27 -4.47 11.77
N GLU A 33 -42.39 -4.88 12.37
CA GLU A 33 -42.72 -4.61 13.77
C GLU A 33 -41.66 -5.17 14.75
N VAL A 34 -41.04 -6.31 14.41
CA VAL A 34 -39.94 -6.89 15.21
C VAL A 34 -38.56 -6.39 14.80
N GLY A 35 -38.49 -5.36 13.94
CA GLY A 35 -37.25 -4.74 13.48
C GLY A 35 -36.41 -5.61 12.55
N ALA A 36 -36.99 -6.61 11.89
CA ALA A 36 -36.28 -7.32 10.84
C ALA A 36 -36.13 -6.43 9.59
N ASN A 37 -35.05 -6.64 8.84
CA ASN A 37 -34.81 -5.95 7.57
C ASN A 37 -34.84 -6.89 6.36
N ALA A 38 -35.02 -8.20 6.58
CA ALA A 38 -35.25 -9.18 5.52
C ALA A 38 -36.12 -10.35 6.01
N ILE A 39 -36.73 -11.07 5.06
CA ILE A 39 -37.47 -12.32 5.30
C ILE A 39 -36.82 -13.40 4.44
N ILE A 40 -36.32 -14.46 5.06
CA ILE A 40 -35.74 -15.62 4.36
C ILE A 40 -36.68 -16.82 4.42
N GLY A 41 -36.61 -17.66 3.40
CA GLY A 41 -37.47 -18.84 3.28
C GLY A 41 -38.95 -18.47 3.21
N LEU A 42 -39.30 -17.45 2.41
CA LEU A 42 -40.70 -17.10 2.17
C LEU A 42 -41.37 -18.24 1.39
N ASP A 43 -42.36 -18.86 2.00
CA ASP A 43 -43.16 -19.93 1.43
C ASP A 43 -44.63 -19.49 1.33
N VAL A 44 -45.31 -19.88 0.25
CA VAL A 44 -46.70 -19.46 -0.01
C VAL A 44 -47.55 -20.68 -0.38
N ASP A 45 -48.48 -21.01 0.52
CA ASP A 45 -49.41 -22.14 0.35
C ASP A 45 -50.80 -21.68 -0.05
N TYR A 46 -51.45 -22.48 -0.90
CA TYR A 46 -52.85 -22.28 -1.29
C TYR A 46 -53.69 -23.45 -0.79
N ARG A 47 -54.77 -23.17 -0.06
CA ARG A 47 -55.73 -24.18 0.37
C ARG A 47 -57.13 -23.83 -0.10
N ILE A 48 -57.76 -24.77 -0.79
CA ILE A 48 -59.13 -24.62 -1.27
C ILE A 48 -60.07 -25.27 -0.25
N TYR A 49 -60.97 -24.47 0.30
CA TYR A 49 -62.04 -24.90 1.18
C TYR A 49 -63.33 -25.03 0.38
N PHE A 50 -63.79 -26.27 0.23
CA PHE A 50 -65.08 -26.57 -0.37
C PHE A 50 -66.15 -26.52 0.72
N ASN A 51 -67.16 -25.67 0.53
CA ASN A 51 -68.34 -25.68 1.37
C ASN A 51 -69.43 -26.51 0.69
N PRO A 52 -69.80 -27.69 1.23
CA PRO A 52 -70.81 -28.54 0.59
C PRO A 52 -72.23 -27.92 0.57
N ASN A 53 -72.48 -26.89 1.38
CA ASN A 53 -73.77 -26.20 1.47
C ASN A 53 -73.84 -24.91 0.63
N HIS A 54 -72.77 -24.54 -0.08
CA HIS A 54 -72.72 -23.36 -0.93
C HIS A 54 -71.99 -23.64 -2.25
N ALA A 55 -72.48 -23.10 -3.38
CA ALA A 55 -71.94 -23.37 -4.72
C ALA A 55 -70.56 -22.71 -5.01
N TYR A 56 -69.83 -22.24 -3.99
CA TYR A 56 -68.55 -21.55 -4.15
C TYR A 56 -67.47 -22.17 -3.25
N SER A 57 -66.30 -22.39 -3.84
CA SER A 57 -65.07 -22.75 -3.12
C SER A 57 -64.34 -21.48 -2.69
N SER A 58 -63.86 -21.45 -1.44
CA SER A 58 -63.05 -20.35 -0.92
C SER A 58 -61.59 -20.76 -0.95
N THR A 59 -60.71 -19.96 -1.53
CA THR A 59 -59.28 -20.27 -1.53
C THR A 59 -58.58 -19.37 -0.52
N ALA A 60 -57.87 -19.98 0.42
CA ALA A 60 -57.00 -19.28 1.34
C ALA A 60 -55.56 -19.33 0.85
N VAL A 61 -54.88 -18.20 0.96
CA VAL A 61 -53.46 -18.04 0.68
C VAL A 61 -52.75 -17.80 2.00
N PHE A 62 -51.80 -18.66 2.33
CA PHE A 62 -50.94 -18.54 3.50
C PHE A 62 -49.55 -18.15 3.03
N ALA A 63 -48.93 -17.16 3.67
CA ALA A 63 -47.53 -16.83 3.47
C ALA A 63 -46.79 -17.02 4.80
N ASN A 64 -45.65 -17.70 4.76
CA ASN A 64 -44.83 -17.98 5.93
C ASN A 64 -43.37 -17.60 5.64
N GLY A 65 -42.65 -17.12 6.65
CA GLY A 65 -41.22 -16.82 6.50
C GLY A 65 -40.51 -16.60 7.82
N THR A 66 -39.18 -16.54 7.74
CA THR A 66 -38.32 -16.23 8.88
C THR A 66 -37.82 -14.80 8.75
N ALA A 67 -38.28 -13.92 9.63
CA ALA A 67 -37.78 -12.56 9.70
C ALA A 67 -36.37 -12.59 10.31
N VAL A 68 -35.44 -11.91 9.65
CA VAL A 68 -34.03 -11.85 10.05
C VAL A 68 -33.53 -10.41 9.98
N ARG A 69 -32.51 -10.13 10.77
CA ARG A 69 -31.68 -8.94 10.59
C ARG A 69 -30.42 -9.37 9.88
N ILE A 70 -30.24 -8.92 8.66
CA ILE A 70 -29.02 -9.10 7.89
C ILE A 70 -28.21 -7.82 7.89
N GLU A 71 -26.91 -7.95 8.01
CA GLU A 71 -25.97 -6.87 7.80
C GLU A 71 -25.12 -7.23 6.59
N ARG A 72 -24.75 -6.24 5.78
CA ARG A 72 -23.79 -6.49 4.71
C ARG A 72 -22.49 -6.90 5.39
N ILE A 73 -22.03 -8.10 5.11
CA ILE A 73 -20.67 -8.50 5.47
C ILE A 73 -19.76 -7.47 4.79
N GLN A 74 -19.09 -6.65 5.60
CA GLN A 74 -18.00 -5.84 5.07
C GLN A 74 -17.02 -6.85 4.49
N GLU A 75 -16.76 -6.76 3.18
CA GLU A 75 -15.61 -7.47 2.61
C GLU A 75 -14.43 -7.11 3.52
N GLU A 76 -13.88 -8.11 4.21
CA GLU A 76 -12.58 -7.95 4.83
C GLU A 76 -11.69 -7.38 3.73
N SER A 77 -11.16 -6.17 3.97
CA SER A 77 -10.17 -5.53 3.11
C SER A 77 -9.23 -6.62 2.59
N GLU A 78 -9.33 -6.99 1.31
CA GLU A 78 -8.39 -7.92 0.69
C GLU A 78 -7.01 -7.36 1.00
N ALA A 79 -6.22 -8.08 1.80
CA ALA A 79 -5.00 -7.52 2.35
C ALA A 79 -4.14 -7.02 1.20
N ASP A 80 -3.96 -5.69 1.13
CA ASP A 80 -3.21 -5.05 0.07
C ASP A 80 -1.73 -5.36 0.35
N LEU A 81 -1.19 -6.32 -0.41
CA LEU A 81 0.17 -6.76 -0.22
C LEU A 81 1.07 -5.96 -1.15
N GLU A 82 1.75 -4.98 -0.58
CA GLU A 82 2.75 -4.19 -1.28
C GLU A 82 4.15 -4.83 -1.15
N LEU A 83 4.75 -5.05 -2.31
CA LEU A 83 5.92 -5.88 -2.48
C LEU A 83 7.03 -5.10 -3.21
N PRO A 84 8.13 -4.73 -2.53
CA PRO A 84 9.29 -4.24 -3.25
C PRO A 84 9.93 -5.39 -4.05
N VAL A 85 10.20 -5.15 -5.33
CA VAL A 85 10.75 -6.15 -6.24
C VAL A 85 12.26 -5.98 -6.37
N TYR A 86 13.01 -7.06 -6.20
CA TYR A 86 14.42 -7.11 -6.56
C TYR A 86 14.56 -7.50 -8.05
N PRO A 87 15.16 -6.66 -8.90
CA PRO A 87 15.37 -7.01 -10.29
C PRO A 87 16.43 -8.12 -10.38
N ALA A 88 16.08 -9.23 -11.05
CA ALA A 88 17.01 -10.33 -11.29
C ALA A 88 18.20 -9.91 -12.18
N ASP A 89 18.00 -8.92 -13.04
CA ASP A 89 19.03 -8.38 -13.94
C ASP A 89 19.22 -6.86 -13.69
N THR A 90 20.34 -6.52 -13.05
CA THR A 90 20.75 -5.14 -12.72
C THR A 90 21.44 -4.42 -13.88
N SER A 91 21.41 -5.00 -15.09
CA SER A 91 21.78 -4.35 -16.35
C SER A 91 20.57 -4.03 -17.24
N ALA A 92 19.40 -4.65 -16.99
CA ALA A 92 18.21 -4.46 -17.80
C ALA A 92 17.73 -2.99 -17.82
N PRO A 93 17.35 -2.44 -18.98
CA PRO A 93 16.89 -1.05 -19.12
C PRO A 93 15.44 -0.84 -18.67
N LEU A 94 14.69 -1.92 -18.46
CA LEU A 94 13.33 -1.94 -17.95
C LEU A 94 13.32 -2.80 -16.68
N ARG A 95 12.88 -2.25 -15.55
CA ARG A 95 12.92 -2.96 -14.26
C ARG A 95 11.62 -2.87 -13.48
N PRO A 96 11.14 -3.98 -12.91
CA PRO A 96 10.07 -3.91 -11.93
C PRO A 96 10.61 -3.27 -10.64
N THR A 97 9.85 -2.35 -10.06
CA THR A 97 10.16 -1.70 -8.78
C THR A 97 9.23 -2.21 -7.69
N HIS A 98 7.92 -2.17 -7.92
CA HIS A 98 6.93 -2.61 -6.94
C HIS A 98 5.87 -3.51 -7.58
N LEU A 99 5.41 -4.49 -6.81
CA LEU A 99 4.25 -5.30 -7.10
C LEU A 99 3.22 -5.03 -6.01
N ARG A 100 1.96 -4.80 -6.35
CA ARG A 100 0.86 -4.72 -5.38
C ARG A 100 -0.13 -5.83 -5.69
N LEU A 101 -0.49 -6.62 -4.69
CA LEU A 101 -1.47 -7.69 -4.81
C LEU A 101 -2.68 -7.37 -3.94
N CYS A 102 -3.85 -7.27 -4.55
CA CYS A 102 -5.12 -7.02 -3.87
C CYS A 102 -6.11 -8.10 -4.33
N GLY A 103 -6.24 -9.16 -3.52
CA GLY A 103 -7.03 -10.35 -3.86
C GLY A 103 -6.65 -10.97 -5.20
N GLN A 104 -7.52 -10.84 -6.20
CA GLN A 104 -7.27 -11.28 -7.58
C GLN A 104 -6.84 -10.15 -8.51
N ARG A 105 -6.17 -9.11 -7.99
CA ARG A 105 -5.61 -8.02 -8.80
C ARG A 105 -4.13 -7.89 -8.51
N ALA A 106 -3.37 -7.59 -9.54
CA ALA A 106 -1.97 -7.27 -9.45
C ALA A 106 -1.71 -5.95 -10.15
N ALA A 107 -1.00 -5.05 -9.48
CA ALA A 107 -0.45 -3.84 -10.10
C ALA A 107 1.07 -3.94 -10.14
N LEU A 108 1.67 -3.54 -11.25
CA LEU A 108 3.12 -3.56 -11.44
C LEU A 108 3.62 -2.15 -11.71
N GLU A 109 4.57 -1.72 -10.90
CA GLU A 109 5.36 -0.52 -11.12
C GLU A 109 6.70 -0.88 -11.75
N MET A 110 7.12 -0.09 -12.74
CA MET A 110 8.34 -0.31 -13.50
C MET A 110 9.12 0.97 -13.74
N MET A 111 10.44 0.86 -13.66
CA MET A 111 11.39 1.89 -14.05
C MET A 111 11.89 1.64 -15.48
N VAL A 112 11.78 2.65 -16.34
CA VAL A 112 12.27 2.66 -17.73
C VAL A 112 13.47 3.58 -17.86
N TYR A 113 14.67 3.00 -17.88
CA TYR A 113 15.91 3.78 -17.98
C TYR A 113 16.29 4.16 -19.41
N LYS A 114 16.03 3.26 -20.37
CA LYS A 114 16.35 3.44 -21.78
C LYS A 114 15.27 2.81 -22.65
N GLY A 115 14.99 3.44 -23.80
CA GLY A 115 13.98 2.98 -24.74
C GLY A 115 12.59 3.57 -24.46
N GLU A 116 11.62 3.17 -25.27
CA GLU A 116 10.23 3.60 -25.12
C GLU A 116 9.51 2.83 -24.00
N ALA A 117 8.50 3.46 -23.41
CA ALA A 117 7.61 2.82 -22.44
C ALA A 117 6.97 1.56 -23.05
N PRO A 118 7.01 0.41 -22.34
CA PRO A 118 6.39 -0.81 -22.85
C PRO A 118 4.87 -0.64 -22.93
N ARG A 119 4.26 -1.07 -24.04
CA ARG A 119 2.80 -1.14 -24.16
C ARG A 119 2.21 -2.20 -23.23
N SER A 120 2.93 -3.32 -23.09
CA SER A 120 2.56 -4.45 -22.26
C SER A 120 3.80 -5.22 -21.81
N VAL A 121 3.74 -5.85 -20.65
CA VAL A 121 4.80 -6.67 -20.05
C VAL A 121 4.20 -8.00 -19.62
N LEU A 122 4.80 -9.09 -20.09
CA LEU A 122 4.49 -10.42 -19.56
C LEU A 122 5.48 -10.71 -18.43
N ALA A 123 4.97 -10.94 -17.22
CA ALA A 123 5.80 -11.23 -16.08
C ALA A 123 5.49 -12.57 -15.45
N GLU A 124 6.54 -13.32 -15.12
CA GLU A 124 6.48 -14.50 -14.25
C GLU A 124 6.68 -14.03 -12.81
N ILE A 125 5.71 -14.32 -11.94
CA ILE A 125 5.68 -13.80 -10.56
C ILE A 125 6.01 -14.94 -9.61
N LYS A 126 7.18 -14.83 -8.96
CA LYS A 126 7.59 -15.71 -7.87
C LYS A 126 7.86 -14.91 -6.61
N ILE A 127 7.29 -15.35 -5.49
CA ILE A 127 7.44 -14.72 -4.18
C ILE A 127 8.19 -15.67 -3.28
N LYS A 128 9.31 -15.23 -2.72
CA LYS A 128 10.09 -15.98 -1.73
C LYS A 128 9.79 -15.44 -0.34
N THR A 129 9.21 -16.22 0.56
CA THR A 129 8.85 -15.78 1.92
C THR A 129 10.06 -15.62 2.85
N ALA A 130 9.85 -15.03 4.04
CA ALA A 130 10.90 -14.86 5.06
C ALA A 130 11.47 -16.19 5.57
N TYR A 131 10.71 -17.27 5.40
CA TYR A 131 11.11 -18.62 5.75
C TYR A 131 11.78 -19.37 4.58
N GLY A 132 12.08 -18.67 3.48
CA GLY A 132 12.72 -19.23 2.29
C GLY A 132 11.80 -20.06 1.39
N GLN A 133 10.48 -20.10 1.65
CA GLN A 133 9.53 -20.80 0.81
C GLN A 133 9.27 -20.00 -0.46
N GLU A 134 9.30 -20.66 -1.63
CA GLU A 134 8.90 -20.05 -2.89
C GLU A 134 7.42 -20.33 -3.19
N ILE A 135 6.68 -19.27 -3.52
CA ILE A 135 5.28 -19.28 -3.96
C ILE A 135 5.27 -18.82 -5.41
N ASP A 136 4.83 -19.68 -6.31
CA ASP A 136 4.69 -19.37 -7.73
C ASP A 136 3.24 -18.92 -8.00
N LEU A 137 3.08 -17.67 -8.44
CA LEU A 137 1.77 -17.12 -8.83
C LEU A 137 1.50 -17.25 -10.33
N GLY A 138 2.44 -17.80 -11.11
CA GLY A 138 2.35 -17.97 -12.55
C GLY A 138 2.66 -16.69 -13.33
N SER A 139 2.18 -16.63 -14.57
CA SER A 139 2.42 -15.50 -15.47
C SER A 139 1.24 -14.53 -15.49
N ALA A 140 1.54 -13.23 -15.42
CA ALA A 140 0.58 -12.14 -15.55
C ALA A 140 0.98 -11.19 -16.69
N ALA A 141 0.00 -10.73 -17.46
CA ALA A 141 0.21 -9.74 -18.51
C ALA A 141 -0.23 -8.37 -18.00
N PHE A 142 0.71 -7.45 -17.87
CA PHE A 142 0.50 -6.06 -17.49
C PHE A 142 0.40 -5.20 -18.75
N GLY A 143 -0.47 -4.21 -18.76
CA GLY A 143 -0.70 -3.35 -19.93
C GLY A 143 -1.30 -2.01 -19.56
N GLY A 144 -1.28 -1.06 -20.50
CA GLY A 144 -1.79 0.29 -20.24
C GLY A 144 -0.92 1.08 -19.26
N PHE A 145 0.41 0.87 -19.32
CA PHE A 145 1.37 1.59 -18.50
C PHE A 145 1.20 3.10 -18.67
N SER A 146 1.10 3.79 -17.55
CA SER A 146 1.01 5.25 -17.48
C SER A 146 2.03 5.76 -16.48
N GLN A 147 2.45 7.03 -16.61
CA GLN A 147 3.38 7.63 -15.65
C GLN A 147 2.77 7.58 -14.25
N SER A 148 3.43 6.88 -13.33
CA SER A 148 2.98 6.78 -11.95
C SER A 148 3.33 8.04 -11.15
N ASN A 149 4.41 8.73 -11.55
CA ASN A 149 4.87 9.95 -10.90
C ASN A 149 5.21 11.04 -11.93
N LYS A 150 4.59 12.22 -11.77
CA LYS A 150 4.87 13.39 -12.61
C LYS A 150 6.30 13.93 -12.48
N ALA A 151 7.00 13.60 -11.39
CA ALA A 151 8.38 14.04 -11.14
C ALA A 151 9.45 13.06 -11.67
N ASP A 152 9.10 11.80 -11.93
CA ASP A 152 9.99 10.83 -12.55
C ASP A 152 9.29 10.16 -13.73
N GLU A 153 9.48 10.72 -14.92
CA GLU A 153 8.87 10.26 -16.18
C GLU A 153 9.22 8.81 -16.53
N ARG A 154 10.26 8.25 -15.90
CA ARG A 154 10.72 6.87 -16.08
C ARG A 154 9.90 5.86 -15.28
N LEU A 155 9.14 6.30 -14.29
CA LEU A 155 8.35 5.43 -13.43
C LEU A 155 6.94 5.26 -14.00
N LEU A 156 6.58 4.01 -14.32
CA LEU A 156 5.30 3.65 -14.92
C LEU A 156 4.55 2.67 -14.03
N ALA A 157 3.23 2.80 -13.95
CA ALA A 157 2.36 1.85 -13.27
C ALA A 157 1.28 1.29 -14.21
N SER A 158 0.89 0.05 -13.96
CA SER A 158 -0.20 -0.65 -14.61
C SER A 158 -1.00 -1.42 -13.56
N ASP A 159 -2.33 -1.29 -13.60
CA ASP A 159 -3.27 -2.10 -12.80
C ASP A 159 -3.83 -3.25 -13.66
N PHE A 160 -3.95 -4.44 -13.09
CA PHE A 160 -4.53 -5.60 -13.78
C PHE A 160 -5.34 -6.52 -12.85
N SER A 161 -6.33 -7.21 -13.42
CA SER A 161 -7.09 -8.27 -12.74
C SER A 161 -6.48 -9.64 -13.09
N LEU A 162 -5.96 -10.35 -12.09
CA LEU A 162 -5.51 -11.75 -12.15
C LEU A 162 -6.70 -12.69 -12.38
N LEU A 163 -7.34 -12.62 -13.54
CA LEU A 163 -8.25 -13.65 -14.01
C LEU A 163 -7.88 -14.07 -15.43
N ALA A 164 -7.71 -15.38 -15.55
CA ALA A 164 -7.33 -16.13 -16.73
C ALA A 164 -7.99 -15.60 -18.01
N SER A 165 -7.20 -14.97 -18.86
CA SER A 165 -7.52 -14.83 -20.27
C SER A 165 -6.27 -15.27 -21.05
N PRO A 166 -6.41 -16.07 -22.12
CA PRO A 166 -5.27 -16.52 -22.90
C PRO A 166 -4.57 -15.28 -23.43
N VAL A 167 -3.42 -14.95 -22.84
CA VAL A 167 -2.66 -13.72 -23.14
C VAL A 167 -2.51 -13.63 -24.65
N PRO A 168 -3.19 -12.68 -25.34
CA PRO A 168 -2.93 -12.45 -26.74
C PRO A 168 -1.46 -12.03 -26.81
N ARG A 169 -0.61 -12.86 -27.43
CA ARG A 169 0.83 -12.57 -27.56
C ARG A 169 0.95 -11.17 -28.18
N PRO A 170 1.42 -10.15 -27.45
CA PRO A 170 1.53 -8.83 -28.02
C PRO A 170 2.64 -8.81 -29.05
N ALA A 171 2.44 -8.06 -30.14
CA ALA A 171 3.40 -7.93 -31.25
C ALA A 171 4.76 -7.33 -30.84
N VAL A 172 4.84 -6.75 -29.63
CA VAL A 172 6.07 -6.33 -28.96
C VAL A 172 5.92 -6.69 -27.47
N SER A 173 6.71 -7.63 -26.98
CA SER A 173 6.61 -8.16 -25.62
C SER A 173 7.96 -8.10 -24.92
N ALA A 174 8.10 -7.27 -23.89
CA ALA A 174 9.18 -7.44 -22.92
C ALA A 174 8.75 -8.54 -21.93
N VAL A 175 9.54 -9.60 -21.85
CA VAL A 175 9.37 -10.65 -20.83
C VAL A 175 10.24 -10.27 -19.64
N VAL A 176 9.63 -10.07 -18.48
CA VAL A 176 10.33 -9.64 -17.27
C VAL A 176 10.10 -10.66 -16.18
N LYS A 177 11.18 -11.23 -15.64
CA LYS A 177 11.08 -12.12 -14.48
C LYS A 177 11.05 -11.29 -13.21
N ILE A 178 10.00 -11.44 -12.42
CA ILE A 178 9.81 -10.76 -11.15
C ILE A 178 10.11 -11.77 -10.05
N ALA A 179 11.21 -11.53 -9.32
CA ALA A 179 11.50 -12.24 -8.09
C ALA A 179 11.22 -11.29 -6.92
N GLY A 180 10.13 -11.53 -6.21
CA GLY A 180 9.88 -10.89 -4.92
C GLY A 180 10.64 -11.66 -3.84
N VAL A 181 11.47 -10.97 -3.05
CA VAL A 181 12.08 -11.53 -1.85
C VAL A 181 11.40 -10.90 -0.65
N TYR A 182 10.81 -11.73 0.19
CA TYR A 182 10.04 -11.39 1.38
C TYR A 182 10.78 -11.83 2.64
N ASP A 183 12.10 -11.65 2.70
CA ASP A 183 12.74 -11.54 4.01
C ASP A 183 12.37 -10.17 4.57
N THR A 184 11.65 -10.12 5.70
CA THR A 184 11.20 -8.85 6.29
C THR A 184 12.38 -7.92 6.57
N SER A 185 13.55 -8.47 6.91
CA SER A 185 14.75 -7.66 7.16
C SER A 185 15.35 -7.07 5.87
N GLU A 186 15.38 -7.84 4.77
CA GLU A 186 15.86 -7.35 3.47
C GLU A 186 14.84 -6.43 2.78
N ALA A 187 13.55 -6.65 3.03
CA ALA A 187 12.46 -5.79 2.56
C ALA A 187 12.51 -4.42 3.24
N ASP A 188 12.69 -4.39 4.56
CA ASP A 188 12.83 -3.13 5.32
C ASP A 188 14.09 -2.36 4.89
N ALA A 189 15.21 -3.05 4.69
CA ALA A 189 16.45 -2.44 4.22
C ALA A 189 16.30 -1.87 2.79
N LEU A 190 15.64 -2.60 1.90
CA LEU A 190 15.34 -2.13 0.55
C LEU A 190 14.40 -0.94 0.56
N GLN A 191 13.36 -1.00 1.38
CA GLN A 191 12.41 0.10 1.53
C GLN A 191 13.13 1.34 2.04
N ALA A 192 13.99 1.21 3.05
CA ALA A 192 14.82 2.32 3.55
C ALA A 192 15.74 2.89 2.45
N LEU A 193 16.37 2.04 1.64
CA LEU A 193 17.18 2.48 0.49
C LEU A 193 16.33 3.25 -0.54
N ARG A 194 15.11 2.80 -0.81
CA ARG A 194 14.22 3.43 -1.79
C ARG A 194 13.64 4.74 -1.31
N VAL A 195 13.30 4.83 -0.03
CA VAL A 195 12.95 6.10 0.63
C VAL A 195 14.10 7.09 0.51
N LYS A 196 15.34 6.63 0.63
CA LYS A 196 16.54 7.48 0.60
C LYS A 196 16.97 7.91 -0.81
N TYR A 197 16.94 7.01 -1.78
CA TYR A 197 17.57 7.21 -3.09
C TYR A 197 16.60 7.16 -4.29
N GLY A 198 15.33 6.83 -4.05
CA GLY A 198 14.29 6.67 -5.06
C GLY A 198 13.87 5.21 -5.30
N PRO A 199 12.74 5.00 -5.99
CA PRO A 199 12.07 3.69 -6.10
C PRO A 199 12.90 2.61 -6.79
N ASP A 200 13.92 2.99 -7.54
CA ASP A 200 14.81 2.08 -8.25
C ASP A 200 16.11 1.73 -7.50
N ALA A 201 16.25 2.20 -6.26
CA ALA A 201 17.33 1.79 -5.39
C ALA A 201 17.18 0.31 -5.01
N ILE A 202 18.28 -0.44 -5.11
CA ILE A 202 18.33 -1.88 -4.83
C ILE A 202 19.55 -2.30 -3.99
N CYS A 203 20.54 -1.44 -3.86
CA CYS A 203 21.70 -1.70 -3.02
C CYS A 203 22.31 -0.39 -2.47
N PRO A 204 23.14 -0.46 -1.42
CA PRO A 204 23.95 0.67 -0.99
C PRO A 204 24.93 1.11 -2.09
N TYR A 205 25.32 2.38 -2.04
CA TYR A 205 26.44 2.88 -2.83
C TYR A 205 27.75 2.24 -2.34
N PHE A 206 28.63 1.90 -3.28
CA PHE A 206 29.95 1.36 -2.97
C PHE A 206 30.97 1.89 -3.97
N LYS A 207 32.22 2.11 -3.54
CA LYS A 207 33.33 2.55 -4.38
C LYS A 207 34.62 1.88 -3.93
N ASP A 208 35.39 1.39 -4.89
CA ASP A 208 36.76 0.93 -4.71
C ASP A 208 37.74 1.70 -5.63
N GLU A 209 38.96 1.19 -5.78
CA GLU A 209 40.03 1.79 -6.58
C GLU A 209 39.80 1.74 -8.10
N SER A 210 38.87 0.93 -8.58
CA SER A 210 38.69 0.60 -10.00
C SER A 210 37.25 0.79 -10.49
N VAL A 211 36.27 0.61 -9.62
CA VAL A 211 34.85 0.65 -9.93
C VAL A 211 34.05 1.32 -8.83
N TRP A 212 32.85 1.76 -9.20
CA TRP A 212 31.84 2.18 -8.23
C TRP A 212 30.48 1.60 -8.60
N GLN A 213 29.73 1.22 -7.59
CA GLN A 213 28.39 0.67 -7.70
C GLN A 213 27.37 1.75 -7.34
N CYS A 214 26.51 2.05 -8.30
CA CYS A 214 25.39 2.95 -8.07
C CYS A 214 24.32 2.26 -7.23
N VAL A 215 23.48 3.05 -6.54
CA VAL A 215 22.35 2.56 -5.74
C VAL A 215 21.30 1.79 -6.56
N CYS A 216 21.25 1.99 -7.88
CA CYS A 216 20.45 1.18 -8.80
C CYS A 216 21.07 -0.20 -9.12
N GLY A 217 22.20 -0.54 -8.50
CA GLY A 217 22.95 -1.80 -8.66
C GLY A 217 23.86 -1.87 -9.88
N THR A 218 23.84 -0.88 -10.78
CA THR A 218 24.78 -0.85 -11.92
C THR A 218 26.19 -0.53 -11.44
N ARG A 219 27.14 -1.40 -11.81
CA ARG A 219 28.59 -1.16 -11.65
C ARG A 219 29.12 -0.33 -12.80
N ASN A 220 29.95 0.66 -12.46
CA ASN A 220 30.53 1.62 -13.40
C ASN A 220 32.04 1.63 -13.20
N ALA A 221 32.79 1.91 -14.27
CA ALA A 221 34.22 2.19 -14.17
C ALA A 221 34.45 3.45 -13.33
N LEU A 222 35.56 3.52 -12.59
CA LEU A 222 35.88 4.70 -11.78
C LEU A 222 35.93 5.98 -12.63
N GLU A 223 36.38 5.89 -13.88
CA GLU A 223 36.45 7.00 -14.83
C GLU A 223 35.08 7.63 -15.14
N ASN A 224 34.00 6.86 -15.01
CA ASN A 224 32.65 7.35 -15.28
C ASN A 224 32.15 8.19 -14.11
N GLU A 225 31.89 9.48 -14.38
CA GLU A 225 31.33 10.40 -13.39
C GLU A 225 29.84 10.17 -13.12
N THR A 226 29.14 9.48 -14.02
CA THR A 226 27.71 9.18 -13.91
C THR A 226 27.43 7.71 -14.16
N CYS A 227 26.33 7.22 -13.58
CA CYS A 227 25.90 5.84 -13.75
C CYS A 227 25.43 5.61 -15.19
N ALA A 228 25.99 4.59 -15.85
CA ALA A 228 25.69 4.25 -17.24
C ALA A 228 24.22 3.87 -17.52
N LEU A 229 23.45 3.59 -16.46
CA LEU A 229 22.03 3.27 -16.54
C LEU A 229 21.14 4.41 -16.06
N CYS A 230 21.23 4.78 -14.78
CA CYS A 230 20.30 5.73 -14.17
C CYS A 230 20.78 7.19 -14.22
N ALA A 231 21.96 7.44 -14.78
CA ALA A 231 22.61 8.75 -14.91
C ALA A 231 22.92 9.48 -13.59
N ARG A 232 22.75 8.84 -12.43
CA ARG A 232 23.12 9.41 -11.13
C ARG A 232 24.62 9.69 -11.06
N PRO A 233 25.07 10.77 -10.44
CA PRO A 233 26.49 11.08 -10.30
C PRO A 233 27.19 10.05 -9.40
N ARG A 234 28.51 9.89 -9.56
CA ARG A 234 29.37 9.04 -8.74
C ARG A 234 29.47 9.53 -7.30
N ASP A 235 29.54 10.84 -7.07
CA ASP A 235 29.70 11.44 -5.73
C ASP A 235 28.38 11.46 -4.93
N MET A 236 27.70 10.31 -4.84
CA MET A 236 26.43 10.13 -4.16
C MET A 236 26.56 10.09 -2.63
N GLU A 237 27.78 9.98 -2.07
CA GLU A 237 28.00 10.15 -0.63
C GLU A 237 27.58 11.56 -0.18
N LYS A 238 27.76 12.57 -1.05
CA LYS A 238 27.22 13.92 -0.86
C LYS A 238 25.76 14.06 -1.28
N ALA A 239 25.03 12.98 -1.52
CA ALA A 239 23.61 13.00 -1.90
C ALA A 239 22.72 12.22 -0.91
N SER A 240 23.22 11.92 0.29
CA SER A 240 22.36 11.59 1.44
C SER A 240 21.87 12.89 2.07
N LEU A 241 20.66 13.34 1.73
CA LEU A 241 19.99 14.53 2.33
C LEU A 241 20.88 15.77 2.52
N THR A 242 21.82 16.05 1.61
CA THR A 242 22.69 17.22 1.70
C THR A 242 22.01 18.59 1.67
N PRO A 243 20.73 18.77 1.29
CA PRO A 243 20.16 20.09 1.49
C PRO A 243 19.86 20.38 2.97
N LEU A 244 19.49 19.38 3.79
CA LEU A 244 18.93 19.61 5.13
C LEU A 244 20.03 19.70 6.20
N ASN A 245 20.86 20.73 6.13
CA ASN A 245 21.84 21.02 7.17
C ASN A 245 21.17 21.70 8.38
N ILE A 246 20.93 20.95 9.47
CA ILE A 246 20.35 21.51 10.71
C ILE A 246 21.21 22.65 11.26
N SER A 247 22.54 22.56 11.15
CA SER A 247 23.43 23.60 11.67
C SER A 247 23.24 24.94 10.96
N GLU A 248 22.82 24.94 9.69
CA GLU A 248 22.42 26.16 8.98
C GLU A 248 21.03 26.64 9.43
N ALA A 249 20.08 25.73 9.63
CA ALA A 249 18.75 26.06 10.16
C ALA A 249 18.81 26.65 11.59
N GLU A 250 19.75 26.17 12.42
CA GLU A 250 20.00 26.68 13.78
C GLU A 250 20.53 28.12 13.80
N LYS A 251 21.21 28.56 12.74
CA LYS A 251 21.72 29.94 12.61
C LYS A 251 20.62 30.94 12.25
N LEU A 252 19.49 30.47 11.72
CA LEU A 252 18.36 31.33 11.34
C LEU A 252 17.62 31.86 12.58
N SER A 253 16.95 33.00 12.44
CA SER A 253 16.40 33.73 13.58
C SER A 253 14.95 33.38 13.91
N SER A 254 14.24 32.75 12.97
CA SER A 254 12.79 32.58 13.01
C SER A 254 12.29 31.31 12.30
N ALA A 255 11.10 30.82 12.66
CA ALA A 255 10.45 29.69 12.00
C ALA A 255 10.13 30.00 10.52
N ALA A 256 9.77 31.25 10.20
CA ALA A 256 9.52 31.66 8.82
C ALA A 256 10.77 31.66 7.93
N GLU A 257 11.96 31.93 8.49
CA GLU A 257 13.23 31.78 7.77
C GLU A 257 13.59 30.31 7.57
N ILE A 258 13.42 29.48 8.60
CA ILE A 258 13.65 28.04 8.53
C ILE A 258 12.74 27.41 7.46
N CYS A 259 11.43 27.70 7.48
CA CYS A 259 10.49 27.17 6.49
C CYS A 259 10.87 27.56 5.05
N ARG A 260 11.31 28.81 4.83
CA ARG A 260 11.76 29.28 3.51
C ARG A 260 13.05 28.61 3.06
N TYR A 261 14.02 28.49 3.95
CA TYR A 261 15.27 27.78 3.70
C TYR A 261 14.95 26.36 3.24
N ILE A 262 14.18 25.61 4.03
CA ILE A 262 13.88 24.19 3.79
C ILE A 262 13.03 23.99 2.53
N SER A 263 12.09 24.88 2.24
CA SER A 263 11.30 24.82 0.99
C SER A 263 12.16 25.07 -0.26
N GLY A 264 13.24 25.85 -0.14
CA GLY A 264 14.17 26.15 -1.23
C GLY A 264 15.18 25.04 -1.55
N LEU A 265 15.23 24.00 -0.73
CA LEU A 265 16.20 22.91 -0.82
C LEU A 265 15.87 21.82 -1.84
N GLY A 266 14.67 21.82 -2.43
CA GLY A 266 14.27 20.83 -3.43
C GLY A 266 14.30 19.38 -2.92
N LEU A 267 13.89 19.17 -1.67
CA LEU A 267 13.88 17.86 -1.02
C LEU A 267 12.95 16.87 -1.74
N ALA A 268 13.28 15.58 -1.65
CA ALA A 268 12.42 14.50 -2.15
C ALA A 268 11.07 14.52 -1.44
N LYS A 269 9.96 14.40 -2.19
CA LYS A 269 8.61 14.40 -1.64
C LYS A 269 8.25 13.04 -1.05
N THR A 270 8.80 12.72 0.12
CA THR A 270 8.35 11.60 0.95
C THR A 270 7.23 12.04 1.86
N GLU A 271 6.40 11.11 2.35
CA GLU A 271 5.31 11.42 3.29
C GLU A 271 5.84 12.12 4.56
N ALA A 272 7.00 11.69 5.07
CA ALA A 272 7.67 12.33 6.20
C ALA A 272 8.14 13.76 5.90
N ILE A 273 8.70 14.02 4.71
CA ILE A 273 9.16 15.36 4.30
C ILE A 273 7.96 16.27 4.01
N GLN A 274 6.88 15.73 3.46
CA GLN A 274 5.66 16.49 3.20
C GLN A 274 4.98 16.92 4.50
N LYS A 275 4.85 16.00 5.45
CA LYS A 275 4.38 16.30 6.80
C LYS A 275 5.26 17.34 7.50
N MET A 276 6.59 17.19 7.42
CA MET A 276 7.54 18.17 7.95
C MET A 276 7.33 19.57 7.36
N LEU A 277 7.10 19.68 6.05
CA LEU A 277 6.84 20.97 5.40
C LEU A 277 5.51 21.59 5.86
N GLU A 278 4.47 20.79 6.05
CA GLU A 278 3.18 21.22 6.59
C GLU A 278 3.33 21.74 8.04
N ASP A 279 4.01 20.97 8.89
CA ASP A 279 4.30 21.33 10.29
C ASP A 279 5.18 22.60 10.40
N LEU A 280 6.16 22.77 9.49
CA LEU A 280 6.98 23.99 9.41
C LEU A 280 6.18 25.21 8.94
N GLN A 281 5.25 25.02 8.00
CA GLN A 281 4.35 26.08 7.57
C GLN A 281 3.42 26.51 8.71
N GLU A 282 2.88 25.56 9.47
CA GLU A 282 2.07 25.84 10.65
C GLU A 282 2.87 26.61 11.71
N ALA A 283 4.10 26.16 12.01
CA ALA A 283 4.99 26.85 12.94
C ALA A 283 5.26 28.31 12.52
N ALA A 284 5.42 28.56 11.22
CA ALA A 284 5.62 29.91 10.66
C ALA A 284 4.34 30.77 10.70
N GLN A 285 3.14 30.19 10.60
CA GLN A 285 1.89 30.94 10.77
C GLN A 285 1.64 31.30 12.24
N LEU A 286 1.88 30.35 13.15
CA LEU A 286 1.81 30.60 14.59
C LEU A 286 2.78 31.69 15.04
N GLU A 287 3.95 31.77 14.40
CA GLU A 287 4.93 32.82 14.68
C GLU A 287 4.40 34.23 14.41
N LYS A 288 3.57 34.40 13.37
CA LYS A 288 2.91 35.69 13.08
C LYS A 288 1.86 36.08 14.12
N ALA A 289 1.21 35.09 14.74
CA ALA A 289 0.15 35.30 15.70
C ALA A 289 0.66 35.45 17.15
N TYR A 290 1.73 34.74 17.51
CA TYR A 290 2.14 34.55 18.91
C TYR A 290 3.63 34.86 19.19
N GLY A 291 4.42 35.23 18.18
CA GLY A 291 5.85 35.54 18.33
C GLY A 291 6.78 34.37 18.00
N ASN A 292 8.10 34.57 18.13
CA ASN A 292 9.15 33.68 17.61
C ASN A 292 8.91 32.20 17.95
N ASN A 293 8.81 31.35 16.93
CA ASN A 293 8.51 29.93 17.06
C ASN A 293 9.65 29.03 16.54
N LYS A 294 10.88 29.57 16.47
CA LYS A 294 12.09 28.87 16.01
C LYS A 294 12.30 27.52 16.70
N SER A 295 12.11 27.45 18.01
CA SER A 295 12.33 26.23 18.81
C SER A 295 11.45 25.07 18.33
N SER A 296 10.19 25.36 18.03
CA SER A 296 9.24 24.36 17.53
C SER A 296 9.59 23.91 16.12
N ALA A 297 9.98 24.85 15.24
CA ALA A 297 10.44 24.53 13.89
C ALA A 297 11.70 23.64 13.89
N LEU A 298 12.66 23.89 14.79
CA LEU A 298 13.84 23.04 14.95
C LEU A 298 13.48 21.63 15.46
N ARG A 299 12.50 21.52 16.36
CA ARG A 299 12.03 20.22 16.85
C ARG A 299 11.42 19.38 15.73
N VAL A 300 10.57 19.99 14.89
CA VAL A 300 9.99 19.32 13.71
C VAL A 300 11.08 18.78 12.78
N LEU A 301 12.15 19.55 12.55
CA LEU A 301 13.29 19.11 11.73
C LEU A 301 14.02 17.91 12.38
N GLN A 302 14.26 17.95 13.69
CA GLN A 302 14.93 16.87 14.42
C GLN A 302 14.09 15.59 14.44
N ASP A 303 12.78 15.71 14.70
CA ASP A 303 11.84 14.59 14.72
C ASP A 303 11.75 13.93 13.34
N THR A 304 11.69 14.74 12.29
CA THR A 304 11.67 14.24 10.90
C THR A 304 12.97 13.55 10.54
N LEU A 305 14.12 14.09 10.95
CA LEU A 305 15.41 13.45 10.72
C LEU A 305 15.55 12.14 11.47
N ALA A 306 15.00 12.00 12.66
CA ALA A 306 14.99 10.74 13.40
C ALA A 306 14.14 9.66 12.69
N ILE A 307 13.11 10.07 11.95
CA ILE A 307 12.28 9.17 11.13
C ILE A 307 13.00 8.78 9.83
N VAL A 308 13.60 9.75 9.15
CA VAL A 308 14.22 9.54 7.82
C VAL A 308 15.63 8.93 7.94
N ASN A 309 16.35 9.22 9.01
CA ASN A 309 17.64 8.63 9.37
C ASN A 309 17.57 8.07 10.79
N PRO A 310 16.94 6.90 10.99
CA PRO A 310 16.91 6.27 12.30
C PRO A 310 18.36 6.04 12.77
N PRO A 311 18.68 6.35 14.03
CA PRO A 311 20.02 6.17 14.55
C PRO A 311 20.43 4.71 14.38
N GLU A 312 21.59 4.49 13.78
CA GLU A 312 22.12 3.17 13.46
C GLU A 312 22.16 2.32 14.74
N ARG A 313 21.43 1.19 14.74
CA ARG A 313 21.35 0.30 15.90
C ARG A 313 22.45 -0.76 15.81
N ILE A 314 23.07 -1.04 16.95
CA ILE A 314 24.10 -2.05 17.09
C ILE A 314 23.70 -3.00 18.21
N THR A 315 23.77 -4.29 17.91
CA THR A 315 23.53 -5.36 18.86
C THR A 315 24.76 -5.60 19.72
N CYS A 316 24.59 -5.63 21.03
CA CYS A 316 25.67 -5.98 21.96
C CYS A 316 26.08 -7.45 21.72
N PRO A 317 27.36 -7.75 21.48
CA PRO A 317 27.81 -9.12 21.23
C PRO A 317 27.77 -10.02 22.47
N VAL A 318 27.58 -9.43 23.66
CA VAL A 318 27.56 -10.17 24.94
C VAL A 318 26.15 -10.52 25.38
N CYS A 319 25.22 -9.56 25.35
CA CYS A 319 23.86 -9.77 25.87
C CYS A 319 22.76 -9.63 24.81
N GLY A 320 23.09 -9.33 23.56
CA GLY A 320 22.11 -9.15 22.49
C GLY A 320 21.30 -7.85 22.55
N PHE A 321 21.59 -6.95 23.50
CA PHE A 321 20.86 -5.68 23.63
C PHE A 321 21.14 -4.75 22.44
N GLU A 322 20.09 -4.25 21.79
CA GLU A 322 20.19 -3.24 20.73
C GLU A 322 20.32 -1.84 21.32
N CYS A 323 21.44 -1.16 21.03
CA CYS A 323 21.66 0.22 21.41
C CYS A 323 22.02 1.08 20.20
N THR A 324 21.79 2.39 20.26
CA THR A 324 22.19 3.29 19.18
C THR A 324 23.71 3.42 19.13
N ARG A 325 24.29 3.49 17.93
CA ARG A 325 25.73 3.62 17.71
C ARG A 325 26.32 4.84 18.42
N ASP A 326 25.58 5.95 18.47
CA ASP A 326 25.99 7.16 19.17
C ASP A 326 26.08 6.96 20.69
N TYR A 327 25.10 6.26 21.27
CA TYR A 327 25.14 5.89 22.69
C TYR A 327 26.32 4.96 22.99
N ALA A 328 26.53 3.96 22.12
CA ALA A 328 27.61 2.99 22.26
C ALA A 328 29.00 3.65 22.14
N LYS A 329 29.18 4.60 21.21
CA LYS A 329 30.42 5.37 21.02
C LYS A 329 30.72 6.27 22.21
N ALA A 330 29.72 6.99 22.72
CA ALA A 330 29.91 7.94 23.83
C ALA A 330 30.31 7.26 25.15
N ARG A 331 29.76 6.07 25.44
CA ARG A 331 29.96 5.41 26.75
C ARG A 331 30.95 4.25 26.72
N LYS A 332 31.36 3.78 25.53
CA LYS A 332 32.23 2.62 25.29
C LYS A 332 31.77 1.33 26.01
N LYS A 333 30.55 1.29 26.54
CA LYS A 333 29.99 0.19 27.34
C LYS A 333 28.52 -0.04 26.98
N CYS A 334 28.09 -1.30 27.08
CA CYS A 334 26.70 -1.69 26.97
C CYS A 334 25.88 -1.06 28.11
N PRO A 335 24.73 -0.43 27.83
CA PRO A 335 23.84 0.06 28.88
C PRO A 335 23.29 -1.07 29.77
N GLU A 336 23.08 -2.24 29.18
CA GLU A 336 22.38 -3.34 29.85
C GLU A 336 23.33 -4.22 30.67
N CYS A 337 24.41 -4.72 30.04
CA CYS A 337 25.33 -5.66 30.71
C CYS A 337 26.66 -5.02 31.14
N GLY A 338 26.89 -3.73 30.84
CA GLY A 338 28.14 -3.04 31.18
C GLY A 338 29.38 -3.51 30.39
N ALA A 339 29.24 -4.46 29.47
CA ALA A 339 30.34 -4.97 28.65
C ALA A 339 30.97 -3.86 27.83
N GLN A 340 32.31 -3.81 27.78
CA GLN A 340 33.03 -2.84 26.98
C GLN A 340 32.95 -3.24 25.50
N ILE A 341 32.19 -2.50 24.70
CA ILE A 341 31.86 -2.90 23.31
C ILE A 341 32.95 -2.44 22.31
N TRP A 342 33.89 -1.57 22.72
CA TRP A 342 34.89 -0.98 21.80
C TRP A 342 36.28 -0.84 22.43
N ARG A 343 37.32 -1.26 21.69
CA ARG A 343 38.71 -0.77 21.81
C ARG A 343 38.93 0.27 20.70
N GLU A 344 39.64 1.34 21.00
CA GLU A 344 40.12 2.27 19.98
C GLU A 344 41.29 1.60 19.25
N ASP A 345 41.15 1.45 17.93
CA ASP A 345 42.30 1.33 17.03
C ASP A 345 42.66 2.73 16.52
#